data_AF-A0A6A4GVR8-F1
#
_entry.id   AF-A0A6A4GVR8-F1
#
_cell.length_a   1.000
_cell.length_b   1.000
_cell.length_c   1.000
_cell.angle_alpha   90.00
_cell.angle_beta   90.00
_cell.angle_gamma   90.00
#
_symmetry.space_group_name_H-M   'P 1'
#
loop_
_entity.id
_entity.type
_entity.pdbx_description
1 polymer ?
#
loop_
_entity_poly.entity_id
_entity_poly.type
_entity_poly.pdbx_seq_one_letter_code
_entity_poly.pdbx_strand_id
1 'polypeptide(L)'
;LHRHARKCWGEEAVKAAQDSKDISRAREAIQKFGSKKKQSMLTAALRAVKGWAESFSTTPPSKESIRVVTARWVAECARPFRVVQDRGYRWLQKEGRPDRYVLSKETVLRDVKNLFEKTKEKIAAELQVSTDMENLNVLLTY
;
A
#
# COMPACT_ATOMS: atom_id res chain seq x y z
N LEU A 1 23.52 13.89 14.24
CA LEU A 1 23.32 12.88 13.16
C LEU A 1 24.17 11.62 13.32
N HIS A 2 25.50 11.73 13.48
CA HIS A 2 26.43 10.59 13.48
C HIS A 2 26.18 9.53 14.57
N ARG A 3 25.94 9.96 15.82
CA ARG A 3 25.55 9.06 16.94
C ARG A 3 24.27 8.26 16.65
N HIS A 4 23.29 8.90 16.01
CA HIS A 4 22.02 8.25 15.65
C HIS A 4 22.21 7.29 14.47
N ALA A 5 23.03 7.67 13.48
CA ALA A 5 23.38 6.81 12.36
C ALA A 5 24.04 5.52 12.85
N ARG A 6 25.00 5.60 13.79
CA ARG A 6 25.67 4.43 14.39
C ARG A 6 24.68 3.49 15.08
N LYS A 7 23.73 4.05 15.84
CA LYS A 7 22.69 3.27 16.53
C LYS A 7 21.72 2.58 15.57
N CYS A 8 21.34 3.24 14.47
CA CYS A 8 20.35 2.74 13.54
C CYS A 8 20.93 1.78 12.48
N TRP A 9 22.22 1.92 12.16
CA TRP A 9 22.86 1.23 11.04
C TRP A 9 24.03 0.33 11.43
N GLY A 10 24.50 0.45 12.67
CA GLY A 10 25.74 -0.19 13.12
C GLY A 10 26.97 0.64 12.77
N GLU A 11 28.02 0.48 13.57
CA GLU A 11 29.29 1.20 13.40
C GLU A 11 29.92 0.94 12.03
N GLU A 12 29.85 -0.31 11.56
CA GLU A 12 30.46 -0.76 10.31
C GLU A 12 29.81 -0.11 9.08
N ALA A 13 28.48 0.00 9.05
CA ALA A 13 27.77 0.61 7.93
C ALA A 13 28.00 2.13 7.87
N VAL A 14 28.10 2.79 9.03
CA VAL A 14 28.41 4.23 9.09
C VAL A 14 29.84 4.48 8.63
N LYS A 15 30.80 3.66 9.07
CA LYS A 15 32.19 3.79 8.67
C LYS A 15 32.38 3.56 7.16
N ALA A 16 31.77 2.51 6.61
CA ALA A 16 31.79 2.24 5.17
C ALA A 16 31.18 3.38 4.33
N ALA A 17 30.16 4.07 4.84
CA ALA A 17 29.58 5.24 4.19
C ALA A 17 30.47 6.49 4.29
N GLN A 18 31.18 6.67 5.40
CA GLN A 18 32.11 7.79 5.57
C GLN A 18 33.38 7.64 4.72
N ASP A 19 33.85 6.40 4.57
CA ASP A 19 35.03 6.08 3.77
C ASP A 19 34.74 6.16 2.26
N SER A 20 33.47 6.18 1.87
CA SER A 20 33.07 6.38 0.48
C SER A 20 33.13 7.85 0.08
N LYS A 21 33.96 8.15 -0.94
CA LYS A 21 34.15 9.50 -1.48
C LYS A 21 33.01 9.99 -2.40
N ASP A 22 31.98 9.16 -2.62
CA ASP A 22 30.88 9.40 -3.55
C ASP A 22 29.56 8.91 -2.91
N ILE A 23 28.52 9.74 -3.01
CA ILE A 23 27.17 9.47 -2.48
C ILE A 23 26.57 8.18 -3.07
N SER A 24 26.83 7.88 -4.35
CA SER A 24 26.33 6.68 -5.02
C SER A 24 26.96 5.41 -4.43
N ARG A 25 28.27 5.45 -4.20
CA ARG A 25 29.04 4.36 -3.57
C ARG A 25 28.69 4.21 -2.09
N ALA A 26 28.41 5.32 -1.39
CA ALA A 26 27.90 5.31 -0.02
C ALA A 26 26.58 4.53 0.06
N ARG A 27 25.66 4.81 -0.88
CA ARG A 27 24.35 4.14 -0.94
C ARG A 27 24.49 2.65 -1.22
N GLU A 28 25.35 2.26 -2.16
CA GLU A 28 25.63 0.85 -2.46
C GLU A 28 26.26 0.11 -1.27
N ALA A 29 27.23 0.72 -0.59
CA ALA A 29 27.85 0.16 0.61
C ALA A 29 26.79 -0.08 1.69
N ILE A 30 25.96 0.92 1.97
CA ILE A 30 24.86 0.86 2.94
C ILE A 30 23.79 -0.19 2.55
N GLN A 31 23.61 -0.48 1.26
CA GLN A 31 22.65 -1.48 0.77
C GLN A 31 23.12 -2.91 1.05
N LYS A 32 24.44 -3.17 1.01
CA LYS A 32 25.05 -4.47 1.32
C LYS A 32 24.89 -4.89 2.78
N PHE A 33 24.85 -3.95 3.71
CA PHE A 33 24.60 -4.21 5.14
C PHE A 33 23.13 -4.55 5.48
N GLY A 34 22.27 -4.69 4.47
CA GLY A 34 20.93 -5.25 4.62
C GLY A 34 19.83 -4.19 4.63
N SER A 35 19.25 -3.94 3.46
CA SER A 35 17.97 -3.24 3.29
C SER A 35 16.78 -3.94 3.98
N LYS A 36 16.90 -5.23 4.33
CA LYS A 36 15.81 -6.05 4.90
C LYS A 36 15.55 -5.82 6.41
N LYS A 37 16.47 -5.22 7.19
CA LYS A 37 16.29 -5.00 8.65
C LYS A 37 15.63 -3.66 9.03
N LYS A 38 15.36 -2.77 8.07
CA LYS A 38 15.05 -1.35 8.36
C LYS A 38 13.57 -1.07 8.59
N GLN A 39 12.68 -1.75 7.87
CA GLN A 39 11.25 -1.64 8.13
C GLN A 39 10.82 -2.54 9.28
N SER A 40 11.48 -3.68 9.50
CA SER A 40 11.15 -4.57 10.61
C SER A 40 11.45 -3.93 11.96
N MET A 41 12.52 -3.14 12.10
CA MET A 41 12.88 -2.53 13.38
C MET A 41 11.97 -1.36 13.76
N LEU A 42 11.63 -0.47 12.82
CA LEU A 42 10.67 0.61 13.08
C LEU A 42 9.25 0.06 13.27
N THR A 43 8.82 -0.88 12.42
CA THR A 43 7.53 -1.57 12.59
C THR A 43 7.47 -2.36 13.89
N ALA A 44 8.55 -3.02 14.30
CA ALA A 44 8.61 -3.73 15.58
C ALA A 44 8.60 -2.77 16.78
N ALA A 45 9.33 -1.66 16.70
CA ALA A 45 9.30 -0.62 17.72
C ALA A 45 7.91 0.02 17.84
N LEU A 46 7.23 0.24 16.72
CA LEU A 46 5.89 0.80 16.68
C LEU A 46 4.84 -0.20 17.16
N ARG A 47 4.97 -1.51 16.89
CA ARG A 47 4.12 -2.57 17.46
C ARG A 47 4.13 -2.61 18.99
N ALA A 48 5.21 -2.15 19.63
CA ALA A 48 5.29 -2.04 21.09
C ALA A 48 4.57 -0.79 21.64
N VAL A 49 4.14 0.15 20.78
CA VAL A 49 3.39 1.34 21.17
C VAL A 49 1.92 0.98 21.34
N LYS A 50 1.37 1.25 22.53
CA LYS A 50 -0.05 1.02 22.83
C LYS A 50 -0.92 1.81 21.85
N GLY A 51 -1.79 1.11 21.12
CA GLY A 51 -2.65 1.71 20.08
C GLY A 51 -2.06 1.70 18.67
N TRP A 52 -0.86 1.13 18.47
CA TRP A 52 -0.39 0.82 17.12
C TRP A 52 -1.25 -0.29 16.53
N ALA A 53 -2.26 0.12 15.78
CA ALA A 53 -3.03 -0.78 14.94
C ALA A 53 -2.16 -1.17 13.74
N GLU A 54 -2.18 -2.45 13.35
CA GLU A 54 -1.55 -2.99 12.13
C GLU A 54 -2.05 -2.32 10.82
N SER A 55 -2.88 -1.29 10.94
CA SER A 55 -3.59 -0.56 9.89
C SER A 55 -2.71 0.38 9.07
N PHE A 56 -1.47 0.68 9.49
CA PHE A 56 -0.64 1.67 8.80
C PHE A 56 0.75 1.12 8.42
N SER A 57 1.10 1.28 7.14
CA SER A 57 2.44 1.01 6.63
C SER A 57 3.30 2.26 6.72
N THR A 58 4.56 2.08 7.13
CA THR A 58 5.57 3.15 7.07
C THR A 58 6.06 3.40 5.64
N THR A 59 5.77 2.49 4.72
CA THR A 59 6.10 2.61 3.30
C THR A 59 5.02 3.38 2.56
N PRO A 60 5.38 4.34 1.69
CA PRO A 60 4.40 4.91 0.76
C PRO A 60 3.74 3.80 -0.07
N PRO A 61 2.41 3.84 -0.26
CA PRO A 61 1.72 2.87 -1.12
C PRO A 61 2.17 3.04 -2.58
N SER A 62 2.17 1.94 -3.35
CA SER A 62 2.43 2.00 -4.79
C SER A 62 1.31 2.75 -5.51
N LYS A 63 1.57 3.16 -6.76
CA LYS A 63 0.56 3.83 -7.60
C LYS A 63 -0.69 2.97 -7.77
N GLU A 64 -0.52 1.67 -7.98
CA GLU A 64 -1.57 0.67 -8.14
C GLU A 64 -2.39 0.54 -6.85
N SER A 65 -1.72 0.46 -5.70
CA SER A 65 -2.40 0.41 -4.40
C SER A 65 -3.22 1.68 -4.17
N ILE A 66 -2.67 2.87 -4.47
CA ILE A 66 -3.41 4.13 -4.35
C ILE A 66 -4.67 4.09 -5.22
N ARG A 67 -4.58 3.61 -6.47
CA ARG A 67 -5.73 3.51 -7.38
C ARG A 67 -6.83 2.61 -6.82
N VAL A 68 -6.48 1.37 -6.48
CA VAL A 68 -7.46 0.37 -6.00
C VAL A 68 -8.10 0.83 -4.68
N VAL A 69 -7.30 1.30 -3.72
CA VAL A 69 -7.82 1.76 -2.43
C VAL A 69 -8.70 2.99 -2.58
N THR A 70 -8.33 3.94 -3.44
CA THR A 70 -9.16 5.14 -3.70
C THR A 70 -10.49 4.74 -4.34
N ALA A 71 -10.46 3.88 -5.36
CA ALA A 71 -11.68 3.42 -6.03
C ALA A 71 -12.59 2.64 -5.09
N ARG A 72 -12.02 1.72 -4.29
CA ARG A 72 -12.75 0.97 -3.26
C ARG A 72 -13.39 1.91 -2.24
N TRP A 73 -12.63 2.86 -1.67
CA TRP A 73 -13.15 3.82 -0.69
C TRP A 73 -14.28 4.67 -1.26
N VAL A 74 -14.14 5.14 -2.50
CA VAL A 74 -15.18 5.94 -3.17
C VAL A 74 -16.45 5.12 -3.38
N ALA A 75 -16.33 3.84 -3.78
CA ALA A 75 -17.47 2.95 -3.96
C ALA A 75 -18.15 2.61 -2.62
N GLU A 76 -17.39 2.19 -1.60
CA GLU A 76 -17.91 1.77 -0.30
C GLU A 76 -18.61 2.91 0.46
N CYS A 77 -18.08 4.14 0.35
CA CYS A 77 -18.63 5.31 1.05
C CYS A 77 -19.57 6.15 0.16
N ALA A 78 -19.95 5.67 -1.03
CA ALA A 78 -20.78 6.39 -2.00
C ALA A 78 -20.32 7.85 -2.24
N ARG A 79 -19.01 8.07 -2.32
CA ARG A 79 -18.43 9.42 -2.48
C ARG A 79 -18.56 9.87 -3.93
N PRO A 80 -18.75 11.17 -4.20
CA PRO A 80 -18.66 11.68 -5.57
C PRO A 80 -17.23 11.53 -6.10
N PHE A 81 -17.07 11.11 -7.36
CA PHE A 81 -15.74 10.94 -7.99
C PHE A 81 -14.89 12.22 -7.97
N ARG A 82 -15.53 13.40 -7.90
CA ARG A 82 -14.87 14.69 -7.79
C ARG A 82 -14.13 14.88 -6.45
N VAL A 83 -14.34 14.03 -5.44
CA VAL A 83 -13.65 14.13 -4.13
C VAL A 83 -12.13 14.18 -4.27
N VAL A 84 -11.55 13.51 -5.28
CA VAL A 84 -10.08 13.55 -5.52
C VAL A 84 -9.57 14.89 -6.06
N GLN A 85 -10.47 15.74 -6.53
CA GLN A 85 -10.18 17.10 -6.99
C GLN A 85 -10.40 18.15 -5.89
N ASP A 86 -11.01 17.76 -4.76
CA ASP A 86 -11.23 18.66 -3.64
C ASP A 86 -9.91 19.24 -3.11
N ARG A 87 -9.95 20.51 -2.70
CA ARG A 87 -8.77 21.23 -2.21
C ARG A 87 -8.25 20.60 -0.93
N GLY A 88 -9.13 20.30 0.03
CA GLY A 88 -8.78 19.70 1.31
C GLY A 88 -8.21 18.29 1.12
N TYR A 89 -8.85 17.48 0.26
CA TYR A 89 -8.32 16.16 -0.10
C TYR A 89 -6.91 16.26 -0.70
N ARG A 90 -6.70 17.12 -1.72
CA ARG A 90 -5.39 17.27 -2.36
C ARG A 90 -4.32 17.77 -1.41
N TRP A 91 -4.69 18.69 -0.52
CA TRP A 91 -3.81 19.16 0.54
C TRP A 91 -3.40 18.00 1.45
N LEU A 92 -4.36 17.23 2.00
CA LEU A 92 -4.06 16.07 2.85
C LEU A 92 -3.18 15.01 2.17
N GLN A 93 -3.35 14.80 0.87
CA GLN A 93 -2.53 13.82 0.14
C GLN A 93 -1.11 14.35 -0.13
N LYS A 94 -0.93 15.66 -0.35
CA LYS A 94 0.36 16.23 -0.78
C LYS A 94 1.16 16.88 0.34
N GLU A 95 0.53 17.24 1.46
CA GLU A 95 1.20 17.87 2.59
C GLU A 95 2.28 16.94 3.15
N GLY A 96 3.51 17.45 3.26
CA GLY A 96 4.69 16.66 3.60
C GLY A 96 5.12 15.61 2.55
N ARG A 97 4.42 15.50 1.41
CA ARG A 97 4.71 14.56 0.31
C ARG A 97 4.35 15.14 -1.08
N PRO A 98 5.10 16.14 -1.60
CA PRO A 98 4.75 16.85 -2.84
C PRO A 98 4.61 15.94 -4.07
N ASP A 99 5.48 14.92 -4.17
CA ASP A 99 5.52 13.96 -5.28
C ASP A 99 4.43 12.89 -5.21
N ARG A 100 3.54 12.93 -4.20
CA ARG A 100 2.52 11.91 -4.04
C ARG A 100 1.55 11.92 -5.22
N TYR A 101 1.36 10.74 -5.80
CA TYR A 101 0.39 10.52 -6.86
C TYR A 101 -1.05 10.77 -6.35
N VAL A 102 -1.81 11.57 -7.10
CA VAL A 102 -3.23 11.84 -6.87
C VAL A 102 -4.00 11.53 -8.15
N LEU A 103 -5.09 10.79 -8.02
CA LEU A 103 -5.91 10.38 -9.16
C LEU A 103 -6.70 11.55 -9.76
N SER A 104 -7.03 11.41 -11.04
CA SER A 104 -8.08 12.21 -11.68
C SER A 104 -9.46 11.59 -11.43
N LYS A 105 -10.53 12.40 -11.51
CA LYS A 105 -11.91 11.90 -11.34
C LYS A 105 -12.27 10.83 -12.38
N GLU A 106 -11.77 10.95 -13.61
CA GLU A 106 -11.99 10.00 -14.71
C GLU A 106 -11.27 8.68 -14.45
N THR A 107 -10.13 8.72 -13.76
CA THR A 107 -9.41 7.51 -13.36
C THR A 107 -10.16 6.79 -12.26
N VAL A 108 -10.67 7.51 -11.25
CA VAL A 108 -11.52 6.93 -10.21
C VAL A 108 -12.78 6.30 -10.83
N LEU A 109 -13.46 7.00 -11.73
CA LEU A 109 -14.65 6.47 -12.42
C LEU A 109 -14.35 5.15 -13.14
N ARG A 110 -13.28 5.09 -13.94
CA ARG A 110 -12.88 3.87 -14.65
C ARG A 110 -12.52 2.75 -13.70
N ASP A 111 -11.77 3.05 -12.65
CA ASP A 111 -11.34 2.05 -11.67
C ASP A 111 -12.53 1.50 -10.88
N VAL A 112 -13.50 2.34 -10.49
CA VAL A 112 -14.75 1.91 -9.85
C VAL A 112 -15.58 1.03 -10.79
N LYS A 113 -15.72 1.41 -12.07
CA LYS A 113 -16.43 0.58 -13.06
C LYS A 113 -15.76 -0.79 -13.23
N ASN A 114 -14.43 -0.81 -13.33
CA ASN A 114 -13.68 -2.07 -13.45
C ASN A 114 -13.82 -2.94 -12.21
N LEU A 115 -13.83 -2.34 -11.00
CA LEU A 115 -14.08 -3.08 -9.76
C LEU A 115 -15.49 -3.67 -9.73
N PHE A 116 -16.49 -2.92 -10.20
CA PHE A 116 -17.87 -3.40 -10.27
C PHE A 116 -18.01 -4.60 -11.21
N GLU A 117 -17.51 -4.51 -12.44
CA GLU A 117 -17.59 -5.63 -13.40
C GLU A 117 -16.86 -6.88 -12.87
N LYS A 118 -15.65 -6.74 -12.32
CA LYS A 118 -14.94 -7.87 -11.72
C LYS A 118 -15.68 -8.50 -10.54
N THR A 119 -16.34 -7.68 -9.73
CA THR A 119 -17.13 -8.17 -8.60
C THR A 119 -18.35 -8.92 -9.11
N LYS A 120 -19.01 -8.41 -10.15
CA LYS A 120 -20.16 -9.06 -10.80
C LYS A 120 -19.77 -10.40 -11.43
N GLU A 121 -18.65 -10.46 -12.15
CA GLU A 121 -18.11 -11.70 -12.72
C GLU A 121 -17.81 -12.74 -11.63
N LYS A 122 -17.19 -12.31 -10.53
CA LYS A 122 -16.88 -13.19 -9.41
C LYS A 122 -18.14 -13.75 -8.75
N ILE A 123 -19.14 -12.90 -8.49
CA ILE A 123 -20.42 -13.33 -7.92
C ILE A 123 -21.13 -14.29 -8.88
N ALA A 124 -21.12 -14.01 -10.19
CA ALA A 124 -21.73 -14.91 -11.17
C ALA A 124 -21.07 -16.30 -11.16
N ALA A 125 -19.73 -16.37 -11.07
CA ALA A 125 -19.00 -17.62 -10.95
C ALA A 125 -19.34 -18.37 -9.65
N GLU A 126 -19.42 -17.67 -8.52
CA GLU A 126 -19.80 -18.26 -7.23
C GLU A 126 -21.25 -18.81 -7.27
N LEU A 127 -22.17 -18.09 -7.91
CA LEU A 127 -23.56 -18.53 -8.08
C LEU A 127 -23.68 -19.77 -8.97
N GLN A 128 -22.94 -19.85 -10.08
CA GLN A 128 -22.94 -21.03 -10.95
C GLN A 128 -22.47 -22.30 -10.22
N VAL A 129 -21.41 -22.19 -9.42
CA VAL A 129 -20.92 -23.33 -8.61
C VAL A 129 -21.96 -23.79 -7.60
N SER A 130 -22.68 -22.85 -6.97
CA SER A 130 -23.73 -23.22 -6.01
C SER A 130 -24.92 -23.93 -6.66
N THR A 131 -25.34 -23.48 -7.84
CA THR A 131 -26.43 -24.13 -8.59
C THR A 131 -26.04 -25.51 -9.09
N ASP A 132 -24.78 -25.70 -9.52
CA ASP A 132 -24.29 -26.99 -9.99
C ASP A 132 -24.22 -28.01 -8.84
N MET A 133 -23.79 -27.57 -7.66
CA MET A 133 -23.79 -28.40 -6.44
C MET A 133 -25.20 -28.80 -5.99
N GLU A 134 -26.17 -27.87 -6.05
CA GLU A 134 -27.58 -28.18 -5.76
C GLU A 134 -28.15 -29.18 -6.77
N ASN A 135 -27.90 -29.00 -8.07
CA ASN A 135 -28.35 -29.91 -9.12
C ASN A 135 -27.74 -31.32 -8.99
N LEU A 136 -26.45 -31.42 -8.65
CA LEU A 136 -25.80 -32.71 -8.38
C LEU A 136 -26.38 -33.42 -7.15
N ASN A 137 -26.67 -32.68 -6.08
CA ASN A 137 -27.31 -33.25 -4.89
C ASN A 137 -28.74 -33.76 -5.17
N VAL A 138 -29.50 -33.07 -6.01
CA VAL A 138 -30.81 -33.54 -6.46
C VAL A 138 -30.69 -34.83 -7.28
N LEU A 139 -29.68 -34.95 -8.16
CA LEU A 139 -29.47 -36.17 -8.95
C LEU A 139 -28.97 -37.37 -8.13
N LEU A 140 -28.27 -37.14 -7.02
CA LEU A 140 -27.77 -38.20 -6.12
C LEU A 140 -28.79 -38.66 -5.07
N THR A 141 -29.94 -37.99 -4.97
CA THR A 141 -31.02 -38.33 -4.02
C THR A 141 -32.18 -39.12 -4.65
N TYR A 142 -32.07 -39.45 -5.94
CA TYR A 142 -32.91 -40.44 -6.65
C TYR A 142 -32.10 -41.70 -6.97
#